data_AF-A0A496U7T1-F1
#
_entry.id   AF-A0A496U7T1-F1
#
_cell.length_a   1.000
_cell.length_b   1.000
_cell.length_c   1.000
_cell.angle_alpha   90.00
_cell.angle_beta   90.00
_cell.angle_gamma   90.00
#
_symmetry.space_group_name_H-M   'P 1'
#
loop_
_entity.id
_entity.type
_entity.pdbx_description
1 polymer ?
#
loop_
_entity_poly.entity_id
_entity_poly.type
_entity_poly.pdbx_seq_one_letter_code
_entity_poly.pdbx_strand_id
1 'polypeptide(L)'
;MVNNNRVLADLNERIKRGNYLQAIELANRSIAIDGNPLLRKPLALALSRMGHTEEALNVLKPLMAEGADPETNGLVGGILKHSWYTSGKIEFLEDSYQFYLKAFIEGKDYSTGINAATLARIMDKEISQSLAEEVRNICWAE
;
A
#
# COMPACT_ATOMS: atom_id res chain seq x y z
N MET A 1 10.17 8.93 -26.66
CA MET A 1 9.06 8.50 -25.78
C MET A 1 9.56 7.31 -24.97
N VAL A 2 9.51 7.38 -23.64
CA VAL A 2 9.92 6.28 -22.78
C VAL A 2 8.88 5.16 -22.89
N ASN A 3 9.32 3.90 -23.05
CA ASN A 3 8.39 2.78 -23.00
C ASN A 3 8.01 2.50 -21.54
N ASN A 4 6.89 3.10 -21.13
CA ASN A 4 6.41 3.09 -19.75
C ASN A 4 6.13 1.70 -19.18
N ASN A 5 5.70 0.75 -20.02
CA ASN A 5 5.48 -0.63 -19.59
C ASN A 5 6.80 -1.34 -19.28
N ARG A 6 7.85 -1.05 -20.05
CA ARG A 6 9.19 -1.61 -19.80
C ARG A 6 9.80 -1.04 -18.51
N VAL A 7 9.65 0.27 -18.28
CA VAL A 7 10.12 0.92 -17.04
C VAL A 7 9.40 0.35 -15.82
N LEU A 8 8.07 0.23 -15.88
CA LEU A 8 7.29 -0.34 -14.79
C LEU A 8 7.71 -1.79 -14.49
N ALA A 9 7.95 -2.61 -15.52
CA ALA A 9 8.43 -3.98 -15.34
C ALA A 9 9.80 -4.03 -14.66
N ASP A 10 10.77 -3.22 -15.10
CA ASP A 10 12.10 -3.15 -14.49
C ASP A 10 12.04 -2.64 -13.03
N LEU A 11 11.20 -1.63 -12.79
CA LEU A 11 10.95 -1.09 -11.45
C LEU A 11 10.43 -2.16 -10.50
N ASN A 12 9.40 -2.90 -10.92
CA ASN A 12 8.83 -3.98 -10.13
C ASN A 12 9.82 -5.12 -9.87
N GLU A 13 10.64 -5.48 -10.86
CA GLU A 13 11.68 -6.50 -10.69
C GLU A 13 12.74 -6.08 -9.67
N ARG A 14 13.16 -4.81 -9.69
CA ARG A 14 14.09 -4.26 -8.69
C ARG A 14 13.50 -4.33 -7.29
N ILE A 15 12.22 -3.94 -7.13
CA ILE A 15 11.52 -4.00 -5.84
C ILE A 15 11.46 -5.46 -5.33
N LYS A 16 11.11 -6.42 -6.20
CA LYS A 16 11.07 -7.84 -5.84
C LYS A 16 12.42 -8.37 -5.34
N ARG A 17 13.52 -7.89 -5.90
CA ARG A 17 14.90 -8.25 -5.50
C ARG A 17 15.42 -7.49 -4.28
N GLY A 18 14.65 -6.55 -3.73
CA GLY A 18 15.10 -5.70 -2.63
C GLY A 18 16.02 -4.55 -3.06
N ASN A 19 16.17 -4.28 -4.36
CA ASN A 19 17.02 -3.22 -4.90
C ASN A 19 16.30 -1.85 -4.86
N TYR A 20 15.89 -1.42 -3.67
CA TYR A 20 14.99 -0.27 -3.49
C TYR A 20 15.61 1.06 -3.91
N LEU A 21 16.89 1.31 -3.63
CA LEU A 21 17.57 2.54 -4.05
C LEU A 21 17.57 2.71 -5.58
N GLN A 22 17.86 1.63 -6.31
CA GLN A 22 17.85 1.64 -7.77
C GLN A 22 16.42 1.79 -8.32
N ALA A 23 15.43 1.19 -7.67
CA ALA A 23 14.02 1.35 -8.00
C ALA A 23 13.59 2.83 -7.86
N ILE A 24 13.93 3.47 -6.74
CA ILE A 24 13.62 4.88 -6.48
C ILE A 24 14.28 5.78 -7.53
N GLU A 25 15.57 5.59 -7.82
CA GLU A 25 16.29 6.38 -8.82
C GLU A 25 15.68 6.24 -10.22
N LEU A 26 15.32 5.02 -10.62
CA LEU A 26 14.66 4.75 -11.90
C LEU A 26 13.30 5.47 -11.97
N ALA A 27 12.46 5.28 -10.96
CA ALA A 27 11.13 5.88 -10.93
C ALA A 27 11.17 7.41 -10.95
N ASN A 28 12.02 8.04 -10.13
CA ASN A 28 12.17 9.50 -10.08
C ASN A 28 12.62 10.08 -11.42
N ARG A 29 13.62 9.45 -12.08
CA ARG A 29 14.06 9.90 -13.41
C ARG A 29 12.96 9.77 -14.45
N SER A 30 12.23 8.66 -14.46
CA SER A 30 11.15 8.46 -15.43
C SER A 30 9.99 9.45 -15.21
N ILE A 31 9.55 9.63 -13.95
CA ILE A 31 8.51 10.61 -13.60
C ILE A 31 8.92 12.03 -13.98
N ALA A 32 10.20 12.40 -13.82
CA ALA A 32 10.68 13.72 -14.23
C ALA A 32 10.64 13.95 -15.76
N ILE A 33 10.66 12.89 -16.56
CA ILE A 33 10.65 12.98 -18.03
C ILE A 33 9.23 13.06 -18.58
N ASP A 34 8.30 12.24 -18.06
CA ASP A 34 6.96 12.10 -18.66
C ASP A 34 5.79 12.16 -17.68
N GLY A 35 6.05 12.34 -16.38
CA GLY A 35 5.02 12.49 -15.35
C GLY A 35 4.15 11.24 -15.15
N ASN A 36 4.59 10.06 -15.59
CA ASN A 36 3.74 8.87 -15.64
C ASN A 36 3.19 8.48 -14.25
N PRO A 37 1.87 8.55 -14.01
CA PRO A 37 1.26 8.26 -12.72
C PRO A 37 1.36 6.78 -12.32
N LEU A 38 1.53 5.87 -13.28
CA LEU A 38 1.66 4.42 -13.00
C LEU A 38 2.88 4.07 -12.16
N LEU A 39 3.90 4.95 -12.14
CA LEU A 39 5.13 4.74 -11.37
C LEU A 39 4.99 5.18 -9.90
N ARG A 40 3.92 5.88 -9.52
CA ARG A 40 3.72 6.41 -8.16
C ARG A 40 3.55 5.31 -7.12
N LYS A 41 2.71 4.29 -7.37
CA LYS A 41 2.51 3.20 -6.38
C LYS A 41 3.80 2.39 -6.15
N PRO A 42 4.53 1.92 -7.18
CA PRO A 42 5.78 1.20 -6.96
C PRO A 42 6.88 2.08 -6.34
N LEU A 43 6.95 3.37 -6.70
CA LEU A 43 7.85 4.31 -6.04
C LEU A 43 7.55 4.44 -4.54
N ALA A 44 6.29 4.64 -4.17
CA ALA A 44 5.87 4.71 -2.77
C ALA A 44 6.16 3.41 -2.01
N LEU A 45 5.96 2.25 -2.67
CA LEU A 45 6.34 0.96 -2.09
C LEU A 45 7.86 0.88 -1.85
N ALA A 46 8.69 1.27 -2.80
CA ALA A 46 10.15 1.25 -2.64
C ALA A 46 10.62 2.20 -1.53
N LEU A 47 10.05 3.42 -1.46
CA LEU A 47 10.32 4.39 -0.41
C LEU A 47 9.96 3.84 0.98
N SER A 48 8.78 3.22 1.12
CA SER A 48 8.36 2.68 2.42
C SER A 48 9.23 1.52 2.90
N ARG A 49 9.71 0.66 1.99
CA ARG A 49 10.65 -0.42 2.32
C ARG A 49 12.00 0.07 2.83
N MET A 50 12.35 1.31 2.51
CA MET A 50 13.54 2.00 2.98
C MET A 50 13.28 2.87 4.23
N GLY A 51 12.06 2.86 4.78
CA GLY A 51 11.69 3.67 5.94
C GLY A 51 11.33 5.13 5.63
N HIS A 52 11.27 5.52 4.36
CA HIS A 52 10.88 6.87 3.92
C HIS A 52 9.34 7.02 3.90
N THR A 53 8.69 6.84 5.05
CA THR A 53 7.22 6.86 5.18
C THR A 53 6.61 8.14 4.64
N GLU A 54 7.10 9.30 5.07
CA GLU A 54 6.49 10.58 4.71
C GLU A 54 6.57 10.83 3.19
N GLU A 55 7.72 10.53 2.59
CA GLU A 55 7.93 10.61 1.15
C GLU A 55 7.00 9.65 0.40
N ALA A 56 6.86 8.40 0.88
CA ALA A 56 5.96 7.42 0.29
C ALA A 56 4.50 7.91 0.30
N LEU A 57 4.03 8.47 1.43
CA LEU A 57 2.68 9.04 1.52
C LEU A 57 2.52 10.26 0.62
N ASN A 58 3.54 11.13 0.54
CA ASN A 58 3.53 12.30 -0.36
C ASN A 58 3.39 11.91 -1.83
N VAL A 59 4.05 10.83 -2.27
CA VAL A 59 3.93 10.30 -3.64
C VAL A 59 2.50 9.80 -3.92
N LEU A 60 1.81 9.27 -2.92
CA LEU A 60 0.43 8.76 -3.05
C LEU A 60 -0.66 9.82 -2.89
N LYS A 61 -0.35 10.99 -2.31
CA LYS A 61 -1.34 12.09 -2.09
C LYS A 61 -2.19 12.42 -3.32
N PRO A 62 -1.63 12.57 -4.53
CA PRO A 62 -2.44 12.84 -5.71
C PRO A 62 -3.42 11.72 -6.04
N LEU A 63 -3.00 10.45 -5.92
CA LEU A 63 -3.86 9.28 -6.17
C LEU A 63 -5.00 9.19 -5.15
N MET A 64 -4.73 9.60 -3.90
CA MET A 64 -5.77 9.68 -2.88
C MET A 64 -6.79 10.78 -3.17
N ALA A 65 -6.33 11.94 -3.63
CA ALA A 65 -7.18 13.09 -3.96
C ALA A 65 -8.08 12.83 -5.18
N GLU A 66 -7.62 12.02 -6.14
CA GLU A 66 -8.38 11.63 -7.34
C GLU A 66 -9.40 10.50 -7.08
N GLY A 67 -9.45 9.97 -5.85
CA GLY A 67 -10.26 8.81 -5.49
C GLY A 67 -9.42 7.53 -5.56
N ALA A 68 -8.75 7.20 -4.45
CA ALA A 68 -7.90 6.02 -4.37
C ALA A 68 -8.67 4.72 -4.64
N ASP A 69 -8.16 3.94 -5.59
CA ASP A 69 -8.58 2.56 -5.81
C ASP A 69 -8.21 1.63 -4.63
N PRO A 70 -8.78 0.41 -4.56
CA PRO A 70 -8.53 -0.52 -3.46
C PRO A 70 -7.04 -0.84 -3.27
N GLU A 71 -6.28 -0.97 -4.36
CA GLU A 71 -4.84 -1.24 -4.30
C GLU A 71 -4.08 -0.08 -3.63
N THR A 72 -4.43 1.17 -3.97
CA THR A 72 -3.83 2.37 -3.38
C THR A 72 -4.15 2.44 -1.89
N ASN A 73 -5.41 2.19 -1.52
CA ASN A 73 -5.82 2.13 -0.11
C ASN A 73 -5.04 1.04 0.65
N GLY A 74 -4.89 -0.16 0.08
CA GLY A 74 -4.10 -1.24 0.68
C GLY A 74 -2.62 -0.86 0.88
N LEU A 75 -2.02 -0.17 -0.09
CA LEU A 75 -0.64 0.31 0.00
C LEU A 75 -0.46 1.34 1.12
N VAL A 76 -1.34 2.33 1.20
CA VAL A 76 -1.33 3.34 2.28
C VAL A 76 -1.50 2.65 3.64
N GLY A 77 -2.45 1.71 3.74
CA GLY A 77 -2.63 0.89 4.93
C GLY A 77 -1.35 0.17 5.35
N GLY A 78 -0.61 -0.41 4.40
CA GLY A 78 0.69 -1.05 4.65
C GLY A 78 1.77 -0.11 5.16
N ILE A 79 1.90 1.09 4.56
CA ILE A 79 2.86 2.11 4.96
C ILE A 79 2.60 2.58 6.40
N LEU A 80 1.33 2.83 6.73
CA LEU A 80 0.91 3.26 8.06
C LEU A 80 1.09 2.14 9.10
N LYS A 81 0.77 0.88 8.74
CA LYS A 81 1.03 -0.27 9.61
C LYS A 81 2.50 -0.39 9.99
N HIS A 82 3.40 -0.20 9.02
CA HIS A 82 4.84 -0.23 9.28
C HIS A 82 5.25 0.92 10.21
N SER A 83 4.72 2.12 9.97
CA SER A 83 4.98 3.31 10.81
C SER A 83 4.46 3.15 12.23
N TRP A 84 3.29 2.53 12.42
CA TRP A 84 2.80 2.14 13.74
C TRP A 84 3.75 1.15 14.41
N TYR A 85 4.14 0.08 13.71
CA TYR A 85 5.03 -0.94 14.25
C TYR A 85 6.37 -0.37 14.74
N THR A 86 6.92 0.61 14.03
CA THR A 86 8.21 1.22 14.39
C THR A 86 8.09 2.33 15.44
N SER A 87 7.01 3.10 15.44
CA SER A 87 6.87 4.28 16.33
C SER A 87 5.99 4.06 17.56
N GLY A 88 5.13 3.04 17.55
CA GLY A 88 4.12 2.80 18.58
C GLY A 88 2.96 3.80 18.59
N LYS A 89 2.93 4.78 17.67
CA LYS A 89 1.88 5.81 17.61
C LYS A 89 0.54 5.23 17.18
N ILE A 90 -0.48 5.39 18.02
CA ILE A 90 -1.78 4.75 17.83
C ILE A 90 -2.53 5.30 16.61
N GLU A 91 -2.29 6.55 16.25
CA GLU A 91 -2.93 7.22 15.11
C GLU A 91 -2.61 6.47 13.81
N PHE A 92 -1.37 6.00 13.65
CA PHE A 92 -0.99 5.19 12.50
C PHE A 92 -1.66 3.83 12.47
N LEU A 93 -1.96 3.23 13.63
CA LEU A 93 -2.70 1.97 13.71
C LEU A 93 -4.15 2.17 13.26
N GLU A 94 -4.79 3.21 13.77
CA GLU A 94 -6.18 3.55 13.46
C GLU A 94 -6.33 3.87 11.97
N ASP A 95 -5.49 4.76 11.43
CA ASP A 95 -5.51 5.12 10.02
C ASP A 95 -5.23 3.89 9.14
N SER A 96 -4.23 3.08 9.50
CA SER A 96 -3.90 1.85 8.77
C SER A 96 -5.12 0.92 8.66
N TYR A 97 -5.83 0.72 9.76
CA TYR A 97 -7.06 -0.06 9.78
C TYR A 97 -8.12 0.51 8.85
N GLN A 98 -8.38 1.82 8.88
CA GLN A 98 -9.40 2.44 8.02
C GLN A 98 -9.08 2.24 6.53
N PHE A 99 -7.81 2.40 6.15
CA PHE A 99 -7.38 2.19 4.77
C PHE A 99 -7.51 0.74 4.32
N TYR A 100 -7.10 -0.23 5.17
CA TYR A 100 -7.29 -1.65 4.85
C TYR A 100 -8.77 -2.04 4.80
N LEU A 101 -9.59 -1.54 5.72
CA LEU A 101 -11.03 -1.81 5.73
C LEU A 101 -11.69 -1.29 4.45
N LYS A 102 -11.37 -0.05 4.07
CA LYS A 102 -11.86 0.55 2.83
C LYS A 102 -11.45 -0.27 1.60
N ALA A 103 -10.16 -0.62 1.51
CA ALA A 103 -9.64 -1.45 0.43
C ALA A 103 -10.37 -2.81 0.35
N PHE A 104 -10.62 -3.44 1.49
CA PHE A 104 -11.31 -4.72 1.56
C PHE A 104 -12.79 -4.62 1.15
N ILE A 105 -13.51 -3.59 1.62
CA ILE A 105 -14.92 -3.38 1.27
C ILE A 105 -15.08 -3.16 -0.25
N GLU A 106 -14.19 -2.37 -0.85
CA GLU A 106 -14.27 -1.98 -2.26
C GLU A 106 -13.72 -3.04 -3.22
N GLY A 107 -12.60 -3.68 -2.86
CA GLY A 107 -11.90 -4.62 -3.73
C GLY A 107 -12.18 -6.10 -3.45
N LYS A 108 -12.65 -6.44 -2.24
CA LYS A 108 -12.83 -7.82 -1.76
C LYS A 108 -11.57 -8.69 -1.83
N ASP A 109 -10.39 -8.07 -1.86
CA ASP A 109 -9.10 -8.76 -1.83
C ASP A 109 -8.82 -9.31 -0.41
N TYR A 110 -8.68 -10.62 -0.28
CA TYR A 110 -8.49 -11.27 1.02
C TYR A 110 -7.24 -10.79 1.75
N SER A 111 -6.18 -10.35 1.05
CA SER A 111 -4.96 -9.87 1.70
C SER A 111 -5.20 -8.55 2.45
N THR A 112 -5.99 -7.65 1.87
CA THR A 112 -6.42 -6.40 2.55
C THR A 112 -7.34 -6.70 3.72
N GLY A 113 -8.25 -7.67 3.57
CA GLY A 113 -9.15 -8.10 4.64
C GLY A 113 -8.44 -8.76 5.82
N ILE A 114 -7.43 -9.62 5.59
CA ILE A 114 -6.59 -10.19 6.66
C ILE A 114 -5.98 -9.06 7.50
N ASN A 115 -5.46 -8.03 6.83
CA ASN A 115 -4.87 -6.90 7.53
C ASN A 115 -5.93 -6.09 8.30
N ALA A 116 -7.09 -5.83 7.72
CA ALA A 116 -8.19 -5.14 8.42
C ALA A 116 -8.63 -5.90 9.67
N ALA A 117 -8.87 -7.21 9.57
CA ALA A 117 -9.26 -8.07 10.69
C ALA A 117 -8.17 -8.13 11.77
N THR A 118 -6.90 -8.22 11.37
CA THR A 118 -5.76 -8.26 12.29
C THR A 118 -5.65 -6.96 13.10
N LEU A 119 -5.71 -5.80 12.44
CA LEU A 119 -5.60 -4.51 13.12
C LEU A 119 -6.83 -4.23 13.98
N ALA A 120 -8.04 -4.62 13.53
CA ALA A 120 -9.25 -4.60 14.35
C ALA A 120 -9.06 -5.42 15.64
N ARG A 121 -8.48 -6.62 15.54
CA ARG A 121 -8.22 -7.47 16.70
C ARG A 121 -7.22 -6.86 17.67
N ILE A 122 -6.15 -6.25 17.17
CA ILE A 122 -5.13 -5.57 17.98
C ILE A 122 -5.73 -4.39 18.75
N MET A 123 -6.67 -3.67 18.14
CA MET A 123 -7.41 -2.57 18.77
C MET A 123 -8.64 -3.02 19.58
N ASP A 124 -8.82 -4.34 19.75
CA ASP A 124 -9.97 -4.94 20.46
C ASP A 124 -11.35 -4.49 19.92
N LYS A 125 -11.45 -4.29 18.60
CA LYS A 125 -12.73 -3.97 17.96
C LYS A 125 -13.59 -5.24 17.82
N GLU A 126 -14.87 -5.14 18.18
CA GLU A 126 -15.85 -6.23 18.12
C GLU A 126 -15.97 -6.85 16.72
N ILE A 127 -15.84 -6.04 15.67
CA ILE A 127 -15.96 -6.47 14.27
C ILE A 127 -14.79 -7.35 13.79
N SER A 128 -13.74 -7.53 14.59
CA SER A 128 -12.55 -8.30 14.18
C SER A 128 -12.87 -9.74 13.80
N GLN A 129 -13.78 -10.40 14.53
CA GLN A 129 -14.18 -11.79 14.26
C GLN A 129 -14.99 -11.91 12.97
N SER A 130 -15.99 -11.04 12.77
CA SER A 130 -16.81 -11.07 11.55
C SER A 130 -16.00 -10.75 10.29
N LEU A 131 -15.04 -9.82 10.36
CA LEU A 131 -14.10 -9.59 9.27
C LEU A 131 -13.25 -10.83 8.95
N ALA A 132 -12.74 -11.51 9.97
CA ALA A 132 -11.95 -12.73 9.77
C ALA A 132 -12.79 -13.86 9.13
N GLU A 133 -14.06 -13.99 9.51
CA GLU A 133 -14.98 -14.95 8.90
C GLU A 133 -15.28 -14.63 7.43
N GLU A 134 -15.52 -13.35 7.11
CA GLU A 134 -15.74 -12.90 5.73
C GLU A 134 -14.51 -13.18 4.85
N VAL A 135 -13.32 -12.82 5.35
CA VAL A 135 -12.03 -13.08 4.68
C VAL A 135 -11.84 -14.56 4.38
N ARG A 136 -12.12 -15.43 5.37
CA ARG A 136 -12.02 -16.88 5.21
C ARG A 136 -12.95 -17.41 4.13
N ASN A 137 -14.18 -16.90 4.07
CA ASN A 137 -15.15 -17.31 3.05
C ASN A 137 -14.68 -16.89 1.64
N ILE A 138 -14.08 -15.71 1.49
CA ILE A 138 -13.50 -15.25 0.21
C ILE A 138 -12.29 -16.11 -0.18
N CYS A 139 -11.34 -16.30 0.74
CA CYS A 139 -10.09 -17.01 0.49
C CYS A 139 -10.29 -18.48 0.07
N TRP A 140 -11.35 -19.14 0.54
CA TRP A 140 -11.67 -20.52 0.17
C TRP A 140 -12.62 -20.65 -1.03
N ALA A 141 -13.13 -19.54 -1.56
CA ALA A 141 -13.93 -19.54 -2.78
C ALA A 141 -13.09 -19.37 -4.06
N GLU A 142 -11.82 -18.97 -3.92
CA GLU A 142 -10.81 -18.91 -5.00
C GLU A 142 -10.13 -20.27 -5.22
#